data_AF-A0A1I1CQU3-F1
#
_entry.id   AF-A0A1I1CQU3-F1
#
_cell.length_a   1.000
_cell.length_b   1.000
_cell.length_c   1.000
_cell.angle_alpha   90.00
_cell.angle_beta   90.00
_cell.angle_gamma   90.00
#
_symmetry.space_group_name_H-M   'P 1'
#
loop_
_entity.id
_entity.type
_entity.pdbx_description
1 polymer ?
#
loop_
_entity_poly.entity_id
_entity_poly.type
_entity_poly.pdbx_seq_one_letter_code
_entity_poly.pdbx_strand_id
1 'polypeptide(L)'
;MMGQLDRVHDRIAGRFRRSEPRGRAREYVSGLVAGLERKNGWTLAEQSGEVSPDGMQRLLRWADWDIDGVRDDVRDYVVEHLGEPGGVLIVDDT
;
A
#
# COMPACT_ATOMS: atom_id res chain seq x y z
N MET A 1 -9.76 10.28 6.77
CA MET A 1 -8.86 9.72 5.75
C MET A 1 -8.31 8.34 6.13
N MET A 2 -7.96 8.06 7.40
CA MET A 2 -7.50 6.73 7.85
C MET A 2 -8.45 5.55 7.56
N GLY A 3 -9.77 5.72 7.68
CA GLY A 3 -10.72 4.60 7.50
C GLY A 3 -10.84 4.02 6.09
N GLN A 4 -10.44 4.74 5.03
CA GLN A 4 -10.42 4.19 3.67
C GLN A 4 -9.16 3.34 3.44
N LEU A 5 -8.02 3.79 3.98
CA LEU A 5 -6.77 3.05 3.92
C LEU A 5 -6.87 1.73 4.70
N ASP A 6 -7.48 1.75 5.88
CA ASP A 6 -7.69 0.52 6.66
C ASP A 6 -8.58 -0.49 5.92
N ARG A 7 -9.63 -0.03 5.20
CA ARG A 7 -10.47 -0.92 4.37
C ARG A 7 -9.70 -1.56 3.21
N VAL A 8 -8.87 -0.78 2.50
CA VAL A 8 -8.01 -1.32 1.45
C VAL A 8 -7.02 -2.32 2.05
N HIS A 9 -6.43 -1.99 3.21
CA HIS A 9 -5.49 -2.86 3.90
C HIS A 9 -6.12 -4.20 4.31
N ASP A 10 -7.35 -4.17 4.85
CA ASP A 10 -8.11 -5.37 5.19
C ASP A 10 -8.44 -6.21 3.94
N ARG A 11 -8.80 -5.56 2.82
CA ARG A 11 -9.11 -6.25 1.56
C ARG A 11 -7.91 -7.02 1.03
N ILE A 12 -6.72 -6.41 1.05
CA ILE A 12 -5.49 -7.04 0.55
C ILE A 12 -4.81 -7.94 1.59
N ALA A 13 -5.32 -8.02 2.82
CA ALA A 13 -4.66 -8.70 3.93
C ALA A 13 -4.35 -10.17 3.63
N GLY A 14 -5.22 -10.85 2.88
CA GLY A 14 -5.07 -12.25 2.46
C GLY A 14 -4.00 -12.48 1.39
N ARG A 15 -3.49 -11.41 0.75
CA ARG A 15 -2.47 -11.48 -0.29
C ARG A 15 -1.05 -11.57 0.25
N PHE A 16 -0.87 -11.37 1.55
CA PHE A 16 0.44 -11.47 2.20
C PHE A 16 0.59 -12.82 2.88
N ARG A 17 1.66 -13.55 2.58
CA ARG A 17 1.93 -14.84 3.23
C ARG A 17 2.25 -14.70 4.73
N ARG A 18 2.78 -13.56 5.14
CA ARG A 18 3.21 -13.28 6.53
C ARG A 18 2.58 -11.98 7.04
N SER A 19 2.26 -11.96 8.33
CA SER A 19 1.69 -10.79 9.01
C SER A 19 2.65 -9.59 9.06
N GLU A 20 3.96 -9.83 9.12
CA GLU A 20 4.98 -8.78 9.22
C GLU A 20 5.03 -7.89 7.94
N PRO A 21 5.21 -8.43 6.71
CA PRO A 21 5.06 -7.64 5.48
C PRO A 21 3.71 -6.95 5.34
N ARG A 22 2.62 -7.60 5.77
CA ARG A 22 1.27 -7.03 5.74
C ARG A 22 1.19 -5.76 6.59
N GLY A 23 1.63 -5.82 7.85
CA GLY A 23 1.64 -4.65 8.72
C GLY A 23 2.51 -3.53 8.15
N ARG A 24 3.66 -3.88 7.60
CA ARG A 24 4.57 -2.90 7.00
C ARG A 24 4.02 -2.25 5.73
N ALA A 25 3.26 -2.97 4.91
CA ALA A 25 2.58 -2.39 3.75
C ALA A 25 1.61 -1.26 4.18
N ARG A 26 0.91 -1.44 5.30
CA ARG A 26 0.05 -0.40 5.88
C ARG A 26 0.82 0.85 6.25
N GLU A 27 1.91 0.69 6.99
CA GLU A 27 2.75 1.81 7.42
C GLU A 27 3.39 2.52 6.22
N TYR A 28 3.87 1.74 5.24
CA TYR A 28 4.46 2.27 4.01
C TYR A 28 3.46 3.14 3.24
N VAL A 29 2.26 2.63 2.96
CA VAL A 29 1.22 3.40 2.25
C VAL A 29 0.75 4.59 3.09
N SER A 30 0.61 4.43 4.41
CA SER A 30 0.26 5.54 5.31
C SER A 30 1.25 6.69 5.19
N GLY A 31 2.55 6.41 5.16
CA GLY A 31 3.56 7.44 4.98
C GLY A 31 3.56 8.07 3.58
N LEU A 32 3.28 7.29 2.53
CA LEU A 32 3.15 7.83 1.17
C LEU A 32 2.01 8.84 1.03
N VAL A 33 0.92 8.67 1.79
CA VAL A 33 -0.25 9.56 1.75
C VAL A 33 -0.26 10.63 2.86
N ALA A 34 0.72 10.61 3.77
CA ALA A 34 0.79 11.54 4.90
C ALA A 34 1.23 12.98 4.55
N GLY A 35 1.40 13.29 3.27
CA GLY A 35 1.79 14.64 2.83
C GLY A 35 3.24 15.01 3.17
N LEU A 36 4.12 14.02 3.37
CA LEU A 36 5.54 14.26 3.64
C LEU A 36 6.21 15.00 2.47
N GLU A 37 7.08 15.96 2.81
CA GLU A 37 7.91 16.69 1.83
C GLU A 37 8.84 15.75 1.05
N ARG A 38 9.28 14.65 1.67
CA ARG A 38 10.14 13.64 1.05
C ARG A 38 9.65 12.23 1.36
N LYS A 39 9.47 11.41 0.32
CA LYS A 39 8.91 10.05 0.42
C LYS A 39 9.95 8.98 0.08
N ASN A 40 11.11 9.03 0.74
CA ASN A 40 12.14 7.99 0.58
C ASN A 40 12.05 6.96 1.72
N GLY A 41 12.70 5.81 1.55
CA GLY A 41 12.63 4.71 2.52
C GLY A 41 13.09 5.08 3.93
N TRP A 42 13.96 6.09 4.08
CA TRP A 42 14.38 6.60 5.39
C TRP A 42 13.27 7.41 6.07
N THR A 43 12.70 8.39 5.38
CA THR A 43 11.61 9.22 5.95
C THR A 43 10.38 8.40 6.27
N LEU A 44 10.05 7.40 5.44
CA LEU A 44 8.94 6.48 5.72
C LEU A 44 9.22 5.57 6.93
N ALA A 45 10.47 5.09 7.08
CA ALA A 45 10.88 4.31 8.23
C ALA A 45 10.79 5.12 9.54
N GLU A 46 11.32 6.34 9.55
CA GLU A 46 11.23 7.25 10.70
C GLU A 46 9.77 7.51 11.10
N GLN A 47 8.89 7.75 10.13
CA GLN A 47 7.47 7.96 10.39
C GLN A 47 6.80 6.72 11.01
N SER A 48 7.21 5.52 10.59
CA SER A 48 6.73 4.25 11.15
C SER A 48 7.39 3.86 12.49
N GLY A 49 8.28 4.70 13.03
CA GLY A 49 9.03 4.42 14.27
C GLY A 49 10.14 3.39 14.10
N GLU A 50 10.53 3.06 12.87
CA GLU A 50 11.63 2.14 12.59
C GLU A 50 12.99 2.86 12.70
N VAL A 51 13.97 2.16 13.27
CA VAL A 51 15.33 2.68 13.46
C VAL A 51 16.21 2.59 12.20
N SER A 52 15.68 2.02 11.11
CA SER A 52 16.41 1.81 9.85
C SER A 52 15.44 1.64 8.67
N PRO A 53 15.86 1.91 7.42
CA PRO A 53 15.04 1.73 6.23
C PRO A 53 14.91 0.25 5.78
N ASP A 54 15.59 -0.67 6.47
CA ASP A 54 15.72 -2.07 6.06
C ASP A 54 14.37 -2.78 5.99
N GLY A 55 13.45 -2.44 6.90
CA GLY A 55 12.09 -2.97 6.86
C GLY A 55 11.38 -2.58 5.55
N MET A 56 11.43 -1.30 5.19
CA MET A 56 10.83 -0.79 3.95
C MET A 56 11.46 -1.44 2.71
N GLN A 57 12.80 -1.60 2.70
CA GLN A 57 13.47 -2.28 1.60
C GLN A 57 13.09 -3.77 1.53
N ARG A 58 12.95 -4.45 2.67
CA ARG A 58 12.49 -5.84 2.72
C ARG A 58 11.08 -6.01 2.19
N LEU A 59 10.17 -5.08 2.51
CA LEU A 59 8.84 -5.06 1.93
C LEU A 59 8.90 -5.00 0.40
N LEU A 60 9.68 -4.05 -0.14
CA LEU A 60 9.69 -3.77 -1.57
C LEU A 60 10.47 -4.79 -2.41
N ARG A 61 11.52 -5.41 -1.85
CA ARG A 61 12.43 -6.27 -2.60
C ARG A 61 12.25 -7.77 -2.33
N TRP A 62 11.79 -8.13 -1.13
CA TRP A 62 11.93 -9.50 -0.63
C TRP A 62 10.65 -10.08 -0.02
N ALA A 63 9.59 -9.28 0.13
CA ALA A 63 8.35 -9.79 0.68
C ALA A 63 7.67 -10.74 -0.32
N ASP A 64 7.11 -11.82 0.21
CA ASP A 64 6.28 -12.78 -0.52
C ASP A 64 4.81 -12.35 -0.37
N TRP A 65 4.28 -11.71 -1.42
CA TRP A 65 2.89 -11.29 -1.55
C TRP A 65 2.40 -11.53 -2.97
N ASP A 66 1.12 -11.83 -3.10
CA ASP A 66 0.44 -12.00 -4.38
C ASP A 66 0.28 -10.64 -5.07
N ILE A 67 1.25 -10.31 -5.93
CA ILE A 67 1.34 -9.01 -6.60
C ILE A 67 0.11 -8.75 -7.47
N ASP A 68 -0.27 -9.73 -8.28
CA ASP A 68 -1.44 -9.63 -9.16
C ASP A 68 -2.72 -9.52 -8.33
N GLY A 69 -2.85 -10.33 -7.27
CA GLY A 69 -4.00 -10.26 -6.38
C GLY A 69 -4.14 -8.92 -5.67
N VAL A 70 -3.06 -8.32 -5.17
CA VAL A 70 -3.11 -6.98 -4.57
C VAL A 70 -3.49 -5.94 -5.62
N ARG A 71 -2.92 -5.99 -6.83
CA ARG A 71 -3.28 -5.06 -7.92
C ARG A 71 -4.77 -5.15 -8.22
N ASP A 72 -5.29 -6.36 -8.38
CA ASP A 72 -6.68 -6.60 -8.77
C ASP A 72 -7.64 -6.18 -7.63
N ASP A 73 -7.31 -6.49 -6.37
CA ASP A 73 -8.10 -6.06 -5.22
C ASP A 73 -8.15 -4.52 -5.07
N VAL A 74 -7.03 -3.83 -5.29
CA VAL A 74 -6.96 -2.36 -5.26
C VAL A 74 -7.73 -1.76 -6.44
N ARG A 75 -7.58 -2.32 -7.64
CA ARG A 75 -8.34 -1.91 -8.83
C ARG A 75 -9.84 -2.03 -8.58
N ASP A 76 -10.28 -3.17 -8.07
CA ASP A 76 -11.70 -3.41 -7.81
C ASP A 76 -12.23 -2.46 -6.73
N TYR A 77 -11.43 -2.17 -5.69
CA TYR A 77 -11.79 -1.16 -4.69
C TYR A 77 -12.00 0.23 -5.32
N VAL A 78 -11.09 0.65 -6.19
CA VAL A 78 -11.18 1.93 -6.90
C VAL A 78 -12.44 1.98 -7.78
N VAL A 79 -12.68 0.92 -8.57
CA VAL A 79 -13.88 0.84 -9.43
C VAL A 79 -15.16 0.86 -8.61
N GLU A 80 -15.20 0.14 -7.48
CA GLU A 80 -16.36 0.10 -6.59
C GLU A 80 -16.71 1.47 -5.99
N HIS A 81 -15.70 2.28 -5.66
CA HIS A 81 -15.91 3.54 -4.94
C HIS A 81 -15.92 4.78 -5.83
N LEU A 82 -15.22 4.75 -6.96
CA LEU A 82 -15.02 5.88 -7.86
C LEU A 82 -15.52 5.61 -9.28
N GLY A 83 -15.91 4.37 -9.60
CA GLY A 83 -16.42 4.01 -10.91
C GLY A 83 -17.80 4.61 -11.17
N GLU A 84 -18.06 4.92 -12.44
CA GLU A 84 -19.36 5.38 -12.93
C GLU A 84 -19.80 4.56 -14.14
N PRO A 85 -21.11 4.41 -14.38
CA PRO A 85 -21.61 3.77 -15.60
C PRO A 85 -21.09 4.50 -16.86
N GLY A 86 -20.27 3.81 -17.65
CA GLY A 86 -19.63 4.36 -18.86
C GLY A 86 -18.26 5.00 -18.63
N GLY A 87 -17.78 5.06 -17.39
CA GLY A 87 -16.44 5.53 -17.07
C GLY A 87 -15.34 4.54 -17.48
N VAL A 88 -14.13 5.06 -17.70
CA VAL A 88 -12.95 4.26 -18.05
C VAL A 88 -11.88 4.47 -16.98
N LEU A 89 -11.39 3.37 -16.41
CA LEU A 89 -10.23 3.41 -15.51
C LEU A 89 -8.95 3.51 -16.35
N ILE A 90 -8.18 4.58 -16.13
CA ILE A 90 -6.87 4.78 -16.74
C ILE A 90 -5.82 4.60 -15.65
N VAL A 91 -4.85 3.72 -15.90
CA VAL A 91 -3.66 3.52 -15.06
C VAL A 91 -2.46 3.99 -15.87
N ASP A 92 -1.66 4.87 -15.29
CA ASP A 92 -0.43 5.40 -15.87
C ASP A 92 0.77 4.93 -15.04
N ASP A 93 1.85 4.55 -15.71
CA ASP A 93 3.13 4.22 -15.07
C ASP A 93 4.00 5.49 -15.09
N THR A 94 4.41 5.99 -13.92
CA THR A 94 5.13 7.26 -13.76
C THR A 94 6.63 7.05 -13.54
#